data_AF-A0A8I2FWT8-F1
#
_entry.id   AF-A0A8I2FWT8-F1
#
_cell.length_a   1.000
_cell.length_b   1.000
_cell.length_c   1.000
_cell.angle_alpha   90.00
_cell.angle_beta   90.00
_cell.angle_gamma   90.00
#
_symmetry.space_group_name_H-M   'P 1'
#
loop_
_entity.id
_entity.type
_entity.pdbx_description
1 polymer ?
#
loop_
_entity_poly.entity_id
_entity_poly.type
_entity_poly.pdbx_seq_one_letter_code
_entity_poly.pdbx_strand_id
1 'polypeptide(L)'
;MKSKTKGFHLPIRGFTLIELIVVIVIVSVLAAIAIPMVETSVRRYQEIELRRALRTIRTAIDEYKKFVEENNVEMDEETYNYPPKLEDLVEGIEYKDKKGEEKIQKFLRRIPLDPMTNSYEWGLRSYQDDRDSESWGGENVYDVYTKSQRKALDGVTYYKEW
;
A
#
# COMPACT_ATOMS: atom_id res chain seq x y z
N MET A 1 -14.84 55.56 -60.13
CA MET A 1 -15.61 54.31 -60.36
C MET A 1 -15.25 53.33 -59.25
N LYS A 2 -16.21 52.93 -58.39
CA LYS A 2 -15.95 52.23 -57.11
C LYS A 2 -15.59 50.74 -57.32
N SER A 3 -14.47 50.31 -56.74
CA SER A 3 -14.09 48.90 -56.59
C SER A 3 -14.98 48.20 -55.56
N LYS A 4 -15.62 47.09 -55.93
CA LYS A 4 -16.35 46.20 -55.01
C LYS A 4 -15.53 44.93 -54.79
N THR A 5 -14.79 44.87 -53.68
CA THR A 5 -14.25 43.62 -53.14
C THR A 5 -15.39 42.83 -52.49
N LYS A 6 -15.83 41.73 -53.12
CA LYS A 6 -16.77 40.79 -52.52
C LYS A 6 -16.01 39.91 -51.52
N GLY A 7 -16.12 40.21 -50.23
CA GLY A 7 -15.65 39.33 -49.17
C GLY A 7 -16.50 38.06 -49.11
N PHE A 8 -15.85 36.89 -49.16
CA PHE A 8 -16.49 35.60 -48.95
C PHE A 8 -16.69 35.41 -47.43
N HIS A 9 -17.89 35.68 -46.92
CA HIS A 9 -18.27 35.26 -45.58
C HIS A 9 -18.77 33.81 -45.66
N LEU A 10 -17.97 32.87 -45.17
CA LEU A 10 -18.44 31.50 -44.93
C LEU A 10 -19.47 31.56 -43.80
N PRO A 11 -20.68 30.99 -43.96
CA PRO A 11 -21.66 30.95 -42.90
C PRO A 11 -21.13 30.09 -41.75
N ILE A 12 -20.95 30.69 -40.59
CA ILE A 12 -20.65 29.95 -39.36
C ILE A 12 -21.93 29.18 -38.99
N ARG A 13 -21.98 27.89 -39.33
CA ARG A 13 -23.03 26.98 -38.84
C ARG A 13 -22.81 26.74 -37.35
N GLY A 14 -23.79 27.10 -36.52
CA GLY A 14 -23.80 26.77 -35.10
C GLY A 14 -24.18 25.32 -34.84
N PHE A 15 -23.77 24.77 -33.70
CA PHE A 15 -24.17 23.44 -33.25
C PHE A 15 -25.67 23.37 -32.97
N THR A 16 -26.29 22.25 -33.32
CA THR A 16 -27.71 21.98 -33.01
C THR A 16 -27.86 21.27 -31.67
N LEU A 17 -29.02 21.42 -31.01
CA LEU A 17 -29.32 20.68 -29.76
C LEU A 17 -29.22 19.16 -29.97
N ILE A 18 -29.65 18.65 -31.12
CA ILE A 18 -29.57 17.22 -31.44
C ILE A 18 -28.12 16.73 -31.57
N GLU A 19 -27.23 17.53 -32.16
CA GLU A 19 -25.81 17.19 -32.28
C GLU A 19 -25.13 17.13 -30.90
N LEU A 20 -25.45 18.07 -30.01
CA LEU A 20 -24.97 18.04 -28.62
C LEU A 20 -25.47 16.81 -27.86
N ILE A 21 -26.75 16.44 -28.04
CA ILE A 21 -27.33 15.24 -27.42
C ILE A 21 -26.63 13.98 -27.91
N VAL A 22 -26.44 13.83 -29.23
CA VAL A 22 -25.76 12.67 -29.82
C VAL A 22 -24.33 12.56 -29.29
N VAL A 23 -23.59 13.66 -29.19
CA VAL A 23 -22.23 13.68 -28.63
C VAL A 23 -22.23 13.24 -27.16
N ILE A 24 -23.11 13.77 -26.33
CA ILE A 24 -23.20 13.40 -24.90
C ILE A 24 -23.57 11.92 -24.75
N VAL A 25 -24.46 11.39 -25.59
CA VAL A 25 -24.83 9.98 -25.59
C VAL A 25 -23.62 9.10 -25.93
N ILE A 26 -22.84 9.45 -26.97
CA ILE A 26 -21.63 8.70 -27.32
C ILE A 26 -20.59 8.76 -26.19
N VAL A 27 -20.35 9.95 -25.63
CA VAL A 27 -19.37 10.13 -24.54
C VAL A 27 -19.78 9.35 -23.28
N SER A 28 -21.07 9.33 -22.93
CA SER A 28 -21.55 8.60 -21.76
C SER A 28 -21.42 7.08 -21.90
N VAL A 29 -21.70 6.53 -23.09
CA VAL A 29 -21.49 5.10 -23.37
C VAL A 29 -20.00 4.73 -23.29
N LEU A 30 -19.12 5.56 -23.84
CA LEU A 30 -17.67 5.34 -23.76
C LEU A 30 -17.17 5.39 -22.31
N ALA A 31 -17.64 6.37 -21.52
CA ALA A 31 -17.26 6.50 -20.12
C ALA A 31 -17.67 5.27 -19.29
N ALA A 32 -18.88 4.73 -19.52
CA ALA A 32 -19.38 3.55 -18.82
C ALA A 32 -18.48 2.31 -19.01
N ILE A 33 -17.87 2.16 -20.19
CA ILE A 33 -16.94 1.05 -20.49
C ILE A 33 -15.54 1.33 -19.91
N ALA A 34 -15.09 2.58 -19.94
CA ALA A 34 -13.73 2.95 -19.52
C ALA A 34 -13.51 2.90 -18.00
N ILE A 35 -14.49 3.33 -17.20
CA ILE A 35 -14.36 3.41 -15.72
C ILE A 35 -13.95 2.09 -15.05
N PRO A 36 -14.62 0.94 -15.28
CA PRO A 36 -14.26 -0.31 -14.60
C PRO A 36 -12.85 -0.80 -14.96
N MET A 37 -12.35 -0.47 -16.16
CA MET A 37 -10.99 -0.81 -16.57
C MET A 37 -9.93 -0.02 -15.79
N VAL A 38 -10.20 1.26 -15.51
CA VAL A 38 -9.31 2.10 -14.70
C VAL A 38 -9.28 1.61 -13.26
N GLU A 39 -10.45 1.34 -12.65
CA GLU A 39 -10.50 0.85 -11.26
C GLU A 39 -9.76 -0.47 -11.06
N THR A 40 -9.93 -1.42 -11.99
CA THR A 40 -9.22 -2.72 -11.91
C THR A 40 -7.71 -2.55 -12.06
N SER A 41 -7.26 -1.62 -12.91
CA SER A 41 -5.83 -1.32 -13.08
C SER A 41 -5.23 -0.72 -11.81
N VAL A 42 -5.93 0.22 -11.18
CA VAL A 42 -5.50 0.81 -9.88
C VAL A 42 -5.46 -0.25 -8.79
N ARG A 43 -6.47 -1.11 -8.69
CA ARG A 43 -6.49 -2.21 -7.70
C ARG A 43 -5.32 -3.17 -7.89
N ARG A 44 -5.01 -3.58 -9.14
CA ARG A 44 -3.84 -4.43 -9.43
C ARG A 44 -2.54 -3.78 -8.96
N TYR A 45 -2.40 -2.48 -9.19
CA TYR A 45 -1.25 -1.73 -8.72
C TYR A 45 -1.16 -1.73 -7.18
N GLN A 46 -2.28 -1.44 -6.50
CA GLN A 46 -2.36 -1.50 -5.03
C GLN A 46 -2.02 -2.89 -4.48
N GLU A 47 -2.47 -3.97 -5.13
CA GLU A 47 -2.15 -5.34 -4.74
C GLU A 47 -0.65 -5.67 -4.85
N ILE A 48 0.00 -5.21 -5.91
CA ILE A 48 1.46 -5.38 -6.10
C ILE A 48 2.22 -4.62 -5.01
N GLU A 49 1.86 -3.37 -4.76
CA GLU A 49 2.49 -2.57 -3.71
C GLU A 49 2.21 -3.13 -2.31
N LEU A 50 1.01 -3.70 -2.06
CA LEU A 50 0.69 -4.33 -0.79
C LEU A 50 1.61 -5.53 -0.53
N ARG A 51 1.75 -6.42 -1.52
CA ARG A 51 2.66 -7.57 -1.41
C ARG A 51 4.11 -7.14 -1.22
N ARG A 52 4.54 -6.08 -1.89
CA ARG A 52 5.89 -5.51 -1.70
C ARG A 52 6.05 -4.95 -0.28
N ALA A 53 5.09 -4.19 0.22
CA ALA A 53 5.11 -3.62 1.56
C ALA A 53 5.15 -4.71 2.63
N LEU A 54 4.25 -5.69 2.57
CA LEU A 54 4.21 -6.83 3.48
C LEU A 54 5.53 -7.59 3.48
N ARG A 55 6.08 -7.91 2.29
CA ARG A 55 7.38 -8.58 2.19
C ARG A 55 8.50 -7.74 2.81
N THR A 56 8.51 -6.44 2.58
CA THR A 56 9.53 -5.54 3.13
C THR A 56 9.50 -5.54 4.66
N ILE A 57 8.31 -5.45 5.25
CA ILE A 57 8.16 -5.44 6.71
C ILE A 57 8.50 -6.81 7.30
N ARG A 58 7.94 -7.91 6.76
CA ARG A 58 8.20 -9.27 7.24
C ARG A 58 9.68 -9.64 7.16
N THR A 59 10.36 -9.30 6.07
CA THR A 59 11.82 -9.51 5.99
C THR A 59 12.58 -8.71 7.04
N ALA A 60 12.17 -7.49 7.35
CA ALA A 60 12.80 -6.71 8.42
C ALA A 60 12.56 -7.31 9.82
N ILE A 61 11.38 -7.89 10.06
CA ILE A 61 11.07 -8.63 11.29
C ILE A 61 11.97 -9.87 11.41
N ASP A 62 12.11 -10.64 10.33
CA ASP A 62 12.98 -11.82 10.30
C ASP A 62 14.45 -11.44 10.53
N GLU A 63 14.92 -10.36 9.90
CA GLU A 63 16.26 -9.82 10.09
C GLU A 63 16.50 -9.32 11.52
N TYR A 64 15.50 -8.68 12.14
CA TYR A 64 15.55 -8.26 13.54
C TYR A 64 15.78 -9.46 14.46
N LYS A 65 14.94 -10.49 14.34
CA LYS A 65 15.05 -11.68 15.18
C LYS A 65 16.39 -12.37 15.01
N LYS A 66 16.82 -12.56 13.76
CA LYS A 66 18.12 -13.15 13.45
C LYS A 66 19.27 -12.33 14.05
N PHE A 67 19.18 -11.01 14.00
CA PHE A 67 20.21 -10.15 14.57
C PHE A 67 20.30 -10.27 16.09
N VAL A 68 19.16 -10.31 16.79
CA VAL A 68 19.11 -10.51 18.25
C VAL A 68 19.75 -11.84 18.62
N GLU A 69 19.42 -12.92 17.90
CA GLU A 69 19.99 -14.25 18.12
C GLU A 69 21.51 -14.30 17.85
N GLU A 70 21.99 -13.67 16.77
CA GLU A 70 23.41 -13.68 16.39
C GLU A 70 24.29 -12.83 17.32
N ASN A 71 23.77 -11.72 17.84
CA ASN A 71 24.50 -10.80 18.70
C ASN A 71 24.22 -11.03 20.20
N ASN A 72 23.39 -12.03 20.52
CA ASN A 72 23.00 -12.40 21.88
C ASN A 72 22.53 -11.17 22.69
N VAL A 73 21.68 -10.35 22.06
CA VAL A 73 21.10 -9.15 22.68
C VAL A 73 20.11 -9.61 23.75
N GLU A 74 20.23 -9.06 24.95
CA GLU A 74 19.31 -9.34 26.05
C GLU A 74 17.92 -8.76 25.71
N MET A 75 16.91 -9.62 25.64
CA MET A 75 15.52 -9.28 25.37
C MET A 75 14.62 -9.97 26.38
N ASP A 76 13.42 -9.44 26.59
CA ASP A 76 12.41 -10.11 27.41
C ASP A 76 12.00 -11.45 26.78
N GLU A 77 11.97 -12.52 27.59
CA GLU A 77 11.66 -13.89 27.12
C GLU A 77 10.28 -13.98 26.43
N GLU A 78 9.33 -13.13 26.84
CA GLU A 78 7.97 -13.05 26.29
C GLU A 78 7.94 -12.57 24.83
N THR A 79 9.00 -11.87 24.40
CA THR A 79 9.08 -11.32 23.04
C THR A 79 9.56 -12.34 22.01
N TYR A 80 10.13 -13.47 22.46
CA TYR A 80 10.71 -14.51 21.58
C TYR A 80 11.69 -13.96 20.53
N ASN A 81 12.47 -12.93 20.92
CA ASN A 81 13.42 -12.19 20.07
C ASN A 81 12.79 -11.44 18.88
N TYR A 82 11.47 -11.35 18.79
CA TYR A 82 10.80 -10.47 17.83
C TYR A 82 10.84 -9.01 18.32
N PRO A 83 10.57 -8.03 17.44
CA PRO A 83 10.42 -6.65 17.88
C PRO A 83 9.14 -6.48 18.72
N PRO A 84 9.20 -5.83 19.90
CA PRO A 84 8.00 -5.50 20.69
C PRO A 84 7.00 -4.62 19.93
N LYS A 85 7.50 -3.69 19.11
CA LYS A 85 6.69 -2.76 18.31
C LYS A 85 7.23 -2.64 16.90
N LEU A 86 6.36 -2.23 15.98
CA LEU A 86 6.75 -2.06 14.57
C LEU A 86 7.74 -0.89 14.41
N GLU A 87 7.66 0.11 15.28
CA GLU A 87 8.54 1.27 15.34
C GLU A 87 10.00 0.89 15.63
N ASP A 88 10.23 -0.20 16.37
CA ASP A 88 11.57 -0.66 16.76
C ASP A 88 12.40 -1.07 15.52
N LEU A 89 11.75 -1.46 14.43
CA LEU A 89 12.43 -1.74 13.15
C LEU A 89 13.06 -0.47 12.54
N VAL A 90 12.51 0.71 12.80
CA VAL A 90 12.97 2.00 12.28
C VAL A 90 13.90 2.71 13.25
N GLU A 91 13.58 2.68 14.54
CA GLU A 91 14.43 3.24 15.59
C GLU A 91 15.74 2.46 15.67
N GLY A 92 15.64 1.13 15.57
CA GLY A 92 16.74 0.20 15.64
C GLY A 92 17.06 -0.21 17.08
N ILE A 93 17.88 -1.24 17.21
CA ILE A 93 18.32 -1.75 18.51
C ILE A 93 19.77 -1.41 18.78
N GLU A 94 20.05 -1.05 20.02
CA GLU A 94 21.40 -0.86 20.51
C GLU A 94 22.06 -2.21 20.77
N TYR A 95 23.29 -2.36 20.30
CA TYR A 95 24.08 -3.57 20.51
C TYR A 95 25.56 -3.21 20.64
N LYS A 96 26.31 -4.10 21.31
CA LYS A 96 27.77 -3.97 21.41
C LYS A 96 28.43 -4.77 20.30
N ASP A 97 29.17 -4.09 19.44
CA ASP A 97 29.97 -4.75 18.39
C ASP A 97 31.08 -5.61 19.03
N LYS A 98 31.75 -6.46 18.24
CA LYS A 98 32.89 -7.30 18.66
C LYS A 98 34.04 -6.50 19.27
N LYS A 99 34.08 -5.18 19.05
CA LYS A 99 35.06 -4.23 19.61
C LYS A 99 34.60 -3.57 20.91
N GLY A 100 33.39 -3.87 21.39
CA GLY A 100 32.78 -3.25 22.58
C GLY A 100 32.18 -1.87 22.34
N GLU A 101 32.11 -1.41 21.09
CA GLU A 101 31.46 -0.14 20.73
C GLU A 101 29.95 -0.30 20.66
N GLU A 102 29.22 0.64 21.26
CA GLU A 102 27.75 0.71 21.17
C GLU A 102 27.35 1.24 19.79
N LYS A 103 26.53 0.46 19.08
CA LYS A 103 26.00 0.79 17.75
C LYS A 103 24.50 0.54 17.73
N ILE A 104 23.83 1.23 16.80
CA ILE A 104 22.40 1.04 16.55
C ILE A 104 22.24 0.33 15.22
N GLN A 105 21.61 -0.84 15.22
CA GLN A 105 21.22 -1.55 14.00
C GLN A 105 19.76 -1.24 13.67
N LYS A 106 19.52 -0.72 12.46
CA LYS A 106 18.18 -0.44 11.92
C LYS A 106 17.82 -1.46 10.84
N PHE A 107 16.54 -1.83 10.77
CA PHE A 107 16.05 -2.84 9.82
C PHE A 107 15.16 -2.23 8.73
N LEU A 108 14.48 -1.12 9.05
CA LEU A 108 13.69 -0.34 8.10
C LEU A 108 14.16 1.11 8.05
N ARG A 109 14.08 1.69 6.85
CA ARG A 109 14.27 3.14 6.66
C ARG A 109 13.06 3.96 7.11
N ARG A 110 11.88 3.36 6.96
CA ARG A 110 10.55 3.87 7.35
C ARG A 110 9.54 2.73 7.25
N ILE A 111 8.45 2.84 7.99
CA ILE A 111 7.30 1.94 7.82
C ILE A 111 6.63 2.25 6.47
N PRO A 112 6.46 1.26 5.57
CA PRO A 112 5.71 1.44 4.33
C PRO A 112 4.25 1.84 4.58
N LEU A 113 3.69 2.65 3.68
CA LEU A 113 2.27 2.97 3.68
C LEU A 113 1.47 1.76 3.17
N ASP A 114 0.35 1.45 3.82
CA ASP A 114 -0.61 0.46 3.31
C ASP A 114 -1.35 1.05 2.10
N PRO A 115 -1.17 0.50 0.87
CA PRO A 115 -1.81 1.04 -0.33
C PRO A 115 -3.31 0.78 -0.41
N MET A 116 -3.86 -0.08 0.46
CA MET A 116 -5.30 -0.39 0.50
C MET A 116 -6.08 0.59 1.38
N THR A 117 -5.50 0.99 2.51
CA THR A 117 -6.12 1.90 3.48
C THR A 117 -5.56 3.33 3.42
N ASN A 118 -4.45 3.52 2.70
CA ASN A 118 -3.71 4.78 2.63
C ASN A 118 -3.31 5.30 4.03
N SER A 119 -2.94 4.36 4.92
CA SER A 119 -2.55 4.61 6.31
C SER A 119 -1.21 3.93 6.63
N TYR A 120 -0.56 4.35 7.71
CA TYR A 120 0.61 3.67 8.29
C TYR A 120 0.21 2.64 9.36
N GLU A 121 -1.09 2.51 9.63
CA GLU A 121 -1.60 1.57 10.61
C GLU A 121 -1.74 0.16 10.03
N TRP A 122 -0.77 -0.69 10.34
CA TRP A 122 -0.83 -2.11 10.05
C TRP A 122 -1.57 -2.87 11.16
N GLY A 123 -2.24 -3.96 10.78
CA GLY A 123 -2.64 -4.99 11.74
C GLY A 123 -1.41 -5.81 12.12
N LEU A 124 -1.29 -6.15 13.40
CA LEU A 124 -0.15 -6.89 13.95
C LEU A 124 -0.64 -8.24 14.49
N ARG A 125 0.24 -9.24 14.48
CA ARG A 125 0.04 -10.54 15.13
C ARG A 125 1.27 -10.87 15.98
N SER A 126 1.00 -11.38 17.17
CA SER A 126 2.01 -11.88 18.10
C SER A 126 2.38 -13.32 17.73
N TYR A 127 3.56 -13.77 18.11
CA TYR A 127 4.00 -15.15 17.89
C TYR A 127 3.11 -16.16 18.65
N GLN A 128 2.54 -15.74 19.77
CA GLN A 128 1.66 -16.51 20.63
C GLN A 128 0.20 -16.50 20.15
N ASP A 129 -0.16 -15.62 19.22
CA ASP A 129 -1.53 -15.54 18.71
C ASP A 129 -1.86 -16.76 17.86
N ASP A 130 -3.10 -17.24 17.98
CA ASP A 130 -3.63 -18.26 17.07
C ASP A 130 -3.57 -17.76 15.61
N ARG A 131 -3.41 -18.69 14.67
CA ARG A 131 -3.30 -18.37 13.22
C ARG A 131 -4.48 -17.52 12.70
N ASP A 132 -5.66 -17.74 13.27
CA ASP A 132 -6.91 -17.08 12.89
C ASP A 132 -7.34 -16.00 13.90
N SER A 133 -6.45 -15.62 14.83
CA SER A 133 -6.72 -14.55 15.79
C SER A 133 -6.84 -13.20 15.08
N GLU A 134 -7.92 -12.47 15.37
CA GLU A 134 -8.13 -11.09 14.93
C GLU A 134 -7.65 -10.07 15.97
N SER A 135 -7.24 -10.53 17.16
CA SER A 135 -6.70 -9.70 18.24
C SER A 135 -5.20 -9.89 18.39
N TRP A 136 -4.48 -8.78 18.54
CA TRP A 136 -3.05 -8.78 18.82
C TRP A 136 -2.81 -8.93 20.32
N GLY A 137 -2.05 -9.94 20.73
CA GLY A 137 -1.67 -10.16 22.14
C GLY A 137 -0.81 -9.05 22.76
N GLY A 138 -0.10 -8.28 21.92
CA GLY A 138 0.66 -7.11 22.37
C GLY A 138 2.06 -7.42 22.90
N GLU A 139 2.48 -8.67 22.89
CA GLU A 139 3.79 -9.09 23.41
C GLU A 139 4.91 -8.87 22.39
N ASN A 140 4.63 -9.09 21.10
CA ASN A 140 5.59 -8.88 20.02
C ASN A 140 4.92 -8.71 18.66
N VAL A 141 5.73 -8.34 17.66
CA VAL A 141 5.34 -8.26 16.26
C VAL A 141 5.99 -9.41 15.49
N TYR A 142 5.24 -10.50 15.33
CA TYR A 142 5.63 -11.65 14.52
C TYR A 142 5.20 -11.50 13.06
N ASP A 143 3.98 -11.01 12.83
CA ASP A 143 3.44 -10.82 11.49
C ASP A 143 2.66 -9.50 11.38
N VAL A 144 2.53 -9.01 10.15
CA VAL A 144 1.78 -7.81 9.80
C VAL A 144 0.79 -8.08 8.67
N TYR A 145 -0.35 -7.40 8.69
CA TYR A 145 -1.38 -7.50 7.65
C TYR A 145 -2.09 -6.15 7.46
N THR A 146 -2.74 -5.96 6.30
CA THR A 146 -3.54 -4.75 6.06
C THR A 146 -4.86 -4.79 6.83
N LYS A 147 -5.28 -3.64 7.39
CA LYS A 147 -6.59 -3.49 8.03
C LYS A 147 -7.77 -3.43 7.03
N SER A 148 -7.49 -3.51 5.73
CA SER A 148 -8.50 -3.49 4.68
C SER A 148 -9.45 -4.68 4.78
N GLN A 149 -10.76 -4.40 4.80
CA GLN A 149 -11.84 -5.41 4.78
C GLN A 149 -12.22 -5.84 3.35
N ARG A 150 -11.47 -5.38 2.34
CA ARG A 150 -11.76 -5.67 0.94
C ARG A 150 -11.21 -7.03 0.55
N LYS A 151 -11.90 -7.66 -0.41
CA LYS A 151 -11.39 -8.84 -1.11
C LYS A 151 -10.43 -8.45 -2.21
N ALA A 152 -9.50 -9.36 -2.49
CA ALA A 152 -8.62 -9.31 -3.64
C ALA A 152 -9.40 -9.40 -4.96
N LEU A 153 -8.71 -9.10 -6.05
CA LEU A 153 -9.25 -9.17 -7.41
C LEU A 153 -9.67 -10.60 -7.81
N ASP A 154 -9.20 -11.63 -7.09
CA ASP A 154 -9.69 -13.00 -7.24
C ASP A 154 -11.14 -13.20 -6.73
N GLY A 155 -11.66 -12.27 -5.92
CA GLY A 155 -13.00 -12.32 -5.33
C GLY A 155 -13.17 -13.33 -4.19
N VAL A 156 -12.11 -14.05 -3.80
CA VAL A 156 -12.14 -15.12 -2.81
C VAL A 156 -11.43 -14.70 -1.54
N THR A 157 -10.18 -14.24 -1.66
CA THR A 157 -9.28 -13.99 -0.53
C THR A 157 -9.45 -12.56 -0.01
N TYR A 158 -9.41 -12.39 1.31
CA TYR A 158 -9.37 -11.05 1.90
C TYR A 158 -7.94 -10.54 1.95
N TYR A 159 -7.72 -9.24 1.76
CA TYR A 159 -6.35 -8.70 1.81
C TYR A 159 -5.68 -8.88 3.19
N LYS A 160 -6.46 -8.97 4.26
CA LYS A 160 -5.95 -9.26 5.62
C LYS A 160 -5.38 -10.68 5.78
N GLU A 161 -5.62 -11.57 4.82
CA GLU A 161 -5.13 -12.95 4.80
C GLU A 161 -3.81 -13.10 4.01
N TRP A 162 -3.32 -12.01 3.42
CA TRP A 162 -2.08 -11.97 2.63
C TRP A 162 -0.82 -11.88 3.48
#